data_AF-A0A967T8S2-F1
#
_entry.id   AF-A0A967T8S2-F1
#
_cell.length_a   1.000
_cell.length_b   1.000
_cell.length_c   1.000
_cell.angle_alpha   90.00
_cell.angle_beta   90.00
_cell.angle_gamma   90.00
#
_symmetry.space_group_name_H-M   'P 1'
#
loop_
_entity.id
_entity.type
_entity.pdbx_description
1 polymer ?
#
loop_
_entity_poly.entity_id
_entity_poly.type
_entity_poly.pdbx_seq_one_letter_code
_entity_poly.pdbx_strand_id
1 'polypeptide(L)' 'MIYDMRTYDLLPGSLEAYMAAVREVGLPVRERYGIRLAGWYYTEVGALNRVV' A
#
# COMPACT_ATOMS: atom_id res chain seq x y z
N MET A 1 -0.69 -9.45 20.00
CA MET A 1 -0.57 -8.46 18.91
C MET A 1 -1.16 -9.10 17.65
N ILE A 2 -2.06 -8.42 16.96
CA ILE A 2 -2.73 -8.94 15.76
C ILE A 2 -2.25 -8.07 14.58
N TYR A 3 -1.93 -8.71 13.46
CA TYR A 3 -1.55 -8.05 12.21
C TYR A 3 -2.64 -8.27 11.17
N ASP A 4 -3.02 -7.19 10.49
CA ASP A 4 -3.90 -7.22 9.32
C ASP A 4 -3.02 -7.07 8.07
N MET A 5 -2.98 -8.10 7.21
CA MET A 5 -2.22 -8.12 5.96
C MET A 5 -3.19 -8.01 4.80
N ARG A 6 -3.01 -6.98 3.98
CA ARG A 6 -3.90 -6.66 2.87
C ARG A 6 -3.10 -6.75 1.58
N THR A 7 -3.69 -7.32 0.54
CA THR A 7 -3.05 -7.46 -0.76
C THR A 7 -3.98 -6.94 -1.83
N TYR A 8 -3.48 -6.08 -2.72
CA TYR A 8 -4.26 -5.54 -3.83
C TYR A 8 -3.58 -5.80 -5.17
N ASP A 9 -4.38 -6.23 -6.14
CA ASP A 9 -4.02 -6.22 -7.54
C ASP A 9 -4.46 -4.90 -8.16
N LEU A 10 -3.50 -4.17 -8.71
CA LEU A 10 -3.70 -2.87 -9.34
C LEU A 10 -3.86 -3.02 -10.84
N LEU A 11 -4.40 -1.98 -11.48
CA LEU A 11 -4.40 -1.90 -12.94
C LEU A 11 -2.94 -1.88 -13.45
N PRO A 12 -2.62 -2.63 -14.53
CA PRO A 12 -1.27 -2.61 -15.09
C PRO A 12 -0.77 -1.19 -15.40
N GLY A 13 0.45 -0.88 -14.96
CA GLY A 13 1.07 0.44 -15.15
C GLY A 13 0.61 1.55 -14.19
N SER A 14 -0.32 1.25 -13.25
CA SER A 14 -0.83 2.24 -12.29
C SER A 14 -0.05 2.32 -10.97
N LEU A 15 0.99 1.50 -10.78
CA LEU A 15 1.71 1.36 -9.51
C LEU A 15 2.26 2.70 -9.00
N GLU A 16 2.97 3.46 -9.83
CA GLU A 16 3.55 4.76 -9.44
C GLU A 16 2.50 5.77 -8.98
N ALA A 17 1.39 5.88 -9.73
CA ALA A 17 0.29 6.76 -9.37
C ALA A 17 -0.36 6.35 -8.05
N TYR A 18 -0.53 5.04 -7.82
CA TYR A 18 -1.04 4.51 -6.55
C TYR A 18 -0.08 4.81 -5.38
N MET A 19 1.23 4.63 -5.58
CA MET A 19 2.23 4.93 -4.56
C MET A 19 2.25 6.41 -4.17
N ALA A 20 2.16 7.31 -5.14
CA ALA A 20 2.04 8.75 -4.90
C ALA A 20 0.78 9.07 -4.07
N ALA A 21 -0.38 8.53 -4.47
CA ALA A 21 -1.63 8.73 -3.73
C ALA A 21 -1.58 8.17 -2.30
N VAL A 22 -0.94 7.02 -2.07
CA VAL A 22 -0.74 6.48 -0.72
C VAL A 22 0.16 7.41 0.10
N ARG A 23 1.28 7.89 -0.46
CA ARG A 23 2.22 8.76 0.25
C ARG A 23 1.60 10.10 0.61
N GLU A 24 0.91 10.73 -0.34
CA GLU A 24 0.41 12.10 -0.20
C GLU A 24 -0.93 12.17 0.53
N VAL A 25 -1.77 11.14 0.42
CA VAL A 25 -3.15 11.16 0.93
C VAL A 25 -3.42 10.01 1.89
N GLY A 26 -3.19 8.77 1.45
CA GLY A 26 -3.65 7.57 2.16
C GLY A 26 -2.99 7.37 3.53
N LEU A 27 -1.67 7.46 3.60
CA LEU A 27 -0.91 7.26 4.84
C LEU A 27 -1.19 8.37 5.87
N PRO A 28 -1.14 9.68 5.52
CA PRO A 28 -1.51 10.74 6.47
C PRO A 28 -2.92 10.59 7.04
N VAL A 29 -3.89 10.16 6.23
CA VAL A 29 -5.26 9.88 6.73
C VAL A 29 -5.25 8.75 7.76
N ARG A 30 -4.57 7.63 7.48
CA ARG A 30 -4.48 6.48 8.39
C ARG A 30 -3.81 6.86 9.72
N GLU A 31 -2.74 7.62 9.65
CA GLU A 31 -2.00 8.10 10.83
C GLU A 31 -2.88 9.01 11.71
N ARG A 32 -3.69 9.90 11.11
CA ARG A 32 -4.66 10.72 11.87
C ARG A 32 -5.68 9.90 12.67
N TYR A 33 -6.00 8.69 12.21
CA TYR A 33 -6.88 7.76 12.92
C TYR A 33 -6.12 6.76 13.82
N GLY A 34 -4.82 6.97 14.05
CA GLY A 34 -4.01 6.15 14.95
C GLY A 34 -3.66 4.76 14.41
N ILE A 35 -3.84 4.52 13.11
CA ILE A 35 -3.48 3.25 12.48
C ILE A 35 -1.96 3.16 12.37
N ARG A 36 -1.36 2.16 13.05
CA ARG A 36 0.08 1.93 13.01
C ARG A 36 0.45 0.99 11.87
N LEU A 37 1.20 1.51 10.91
CA LEU A 37 1.70 0.73 9.78
C LEU A 37 2.83 -0.21 10.24
N ALA A 38 2.66 -1.50 9.97
CA ALA A 38 3.71 -2.50 10.24
C ALA A 38 4.70 -2.63 9.07
N GLY A 39 4.21 -2.48 7.85
CA GLY A 39 4.99 -2.52 6.61
C GLY A 39 4.13 -2.14 5.41
N TRP A 40 4.77 -1.70 4.34
CA TRP A 40 4.12 -1.42 3.06
C TRP A 40 5.10 -1.74 1.93
N TYR A 41 4.68 -2.55 0.97
CA TYR A 41 5.55 -3.13 -0.06
C TYR A 41 4.84 -3.13 -1.42
N TYR A 42 5.63 -3.19 -2.48
CA TYR A 42 5.18 -3.51 -3.82
C TYR A 42 5.97 -4.70 -4.36
N THR A 43 5.39 -5.44 -5.29
CA THR A 43 6.02 -6.66 -5.83
C THR A 43 6.91 -6.31 -7.02
N GLU A 44 8.22 -6.49 -6.85
CA GLU A 44 9.22 -6.33 -7.92
C GLU A 44 9.38 -7.62 -8.75
N VAL A 45 9.37 -8.79 -8.09
CA VAL A 45 9.47 -10.11 -8.72
C VAL A 45 8.34 -11.01 -8.22
N GLY A 46 7.56 -11.57 -9.14
CA GLY A 46 6.39 -12.41 -8.83
C GLY A 46 5.11 -11.86 -9.47
N ALA A 47 4.01 -11.81 -8.70
CA ALA A 47 2.75 -11.22 -9.16
C ALA A 47 2.88 -9.69 -9.27
N LEU A 48 3.14 -9.20 -10.49
CA LEU A 48 3.34 -7.77 -10.76
C LEU A 48 2.06 -6.95 -10.58
N ASN A 49 2.23 -5.62 -10.46
CA ASN A 49 1.15 -4.66 -10.19
C ASN A 49 0.42 -4.95 -8.87
N ARG A 50 1.14 -5.44 -7.86
CA ARG A 50 0.59 -5.80 -6.56
C ARG A 50 1.29 -5.06 -5.43
N VAL A 51 0.50 -4.65 -4.44
CA VAL A 51 0.98 -4.05 -3.18
C VAL A 51 0.51 -4.87 -1.98
N VAL A 52 1.30 -4.78 -0.89
CA VAL A 52 1.04 -5.39 0.41
C VAL A 52 1.19 -4.35 1.51
#